data_AF-A0A3N5YRQ6-F1
#
_entry.id   AF-A0A3N5YRQ6-F1
#
_cell.length_a   1.000
_cell.length_b   1.000
_cell.length_c   1.000
_cell.angle_alpha   90.00
_cell.angle_beta   90.00
_cell.angle_gamma   90.00
#
_symmetry.space_group_name_H-M   'P 1'
#
loop_
_entity.id
_entity.type
_entity.pdbx_description
1 polymer ?
#
loop_
_entity_poly.entity_id
_entity_poly.type
_entity_poly.pdbx_seq_one_letter_code
_entity_poly.pdbx_strand_id
1 'polypeptide(L)'
;MFDSFYFEIVGDPPVEAGQRPTALYQPVSAAYFRAIDLPLVAGRAFDDRDTGTATPVCIVNEAFVRRHLQGRPAIGARVAVRPEPAEPAVVREVVGVARQVKGRPDEREDVVQLYVPSAQDPVDDIYLMVRP
;
A
#
# COMPACT_ATOMS: atom_id res chain seq x y z
N MET A 1 -4.41 13.66 -4.91
CA MET A 1 -3.43 13.94 -3.86
C MET A 1 -2.85 12.58 -3.46
N PHE A 2 -1.55 12.50 -3.21
CA PHE A 2 -0.89 11.24 -2.90
C PHE A 2 -0.57 11.29 -1.41
N ASP A 3 -1.31 10.53 -0.61
CA ASP A 3 -1.17 10.62 0.84
C ASP A 3 -0.09 9.64 1.31
N SER A 4 0.75 10.12 2.22
CA SER A 4 1.82 9.31 2.82
C SER A 4 1.33 8.82 4.17
N PHE A 5 1.23 7.50 4.32
CA PHE A 5 0.76 6.90 5.57
C PHE A 5 1.94 6.32 6.33
N TYR A 6 1.88 6.43 7.66
CA TYR A 6 2.84 5.78 8.54
C TYR A 6 2.60 4.28 8.56
N PHE A 7 3.68 3.51 8.63
CA PHE A 7 3.57 2.07 8.76
C PHE A 7 4.60 1.46 9.70
N GLU A 8 4.28 0.28 10.19
CA GLU A 8 5.17 -0.58 10.97
C GLU A 8 5.02 -2.02 10.45
N ILE A 9 6.11 -2.79 10.43
CA ILE A 9 6.04 -4.22 10.15
C ILE A 9 5.67 -4.94 11.45
N VAL A 10 4.57 -5.70 11.42
CA VAL A 10 4.13 -6.43 12.61
C VAL A 10 5.16 -7.49 12.97
N GLY A 11 5.63 -7.45 14.22
CA GLY A 11 6.68 -8.33 14.73
C GLY A 11 8.07 -7.69 14.78
N ASP A 12 8.27 -6.51 14.19
CA ASP A 12 9.49 -5.73 14.38
C ASP A 12 9.48 -4.99 15.74
N PRO A 13 10.66 -4.62 16.27
CA PRO A 13 10.74 -3.76 17.45
C PRO A 13 9.92 -2.47 17.27
N PRO A 14 9.23 -1.98 18.31
CA PRO A 14 8.48 -0.74 18.22
C PRO A 14 9.36 0.43 17.75
N VAL A 15 8.85 1.22 16.82
CA VAL A 15 9.51 2.44 16.34
C VAL A 15 8.85 3.64 17.03
N GLU A 16 9.67 4.61 17.46
CA GLU A 16 9.15 5.86 18.01
C GLU A 16 8.26 6.57 16.98
N ALA A 17 7.16 7.18 17.42
CA ALA A 17 6.16 7.77 16.52
C ALA A 17 6.77 8.77 15.52
N GLY A 18 7.75 9.58 15.93
CA GLY A 18 8.44 10.54 15.06
C GLY A 18 9.47 9.94 14.10
N GLN A 19 9.77 8.65 14.23
CA GLN A 19 10.73 7.91 13.40
C GLN A 19 10.05 6.84 12.52
N ARG A 20 8.72 6.70 12.61
CA ARG A 20 7.99 5.72 11.80
C ARG A 20 8.17 6.04 10.31
N PRO A 21 8.52 5.03 9.48
CA PRO A 21 8.61 5.24 8.05
C PRO A 21 7.23 5.51 7.47
N THR A 22 7.22 6.18 6.32
CA THR A 22 6.02 6.42 5.53
C THR A 22 6.08 5.71 4.20
N ALA A 23 4.92 5.33 3.69
CA ALA A 23 4.74 4.78 2.35
C ALA A 23 3.69 5.60 1.61
N LEU A 24 3.87 5.72 0.30
CA LEU A 24 2.86 6.26 -0.58
C LEU A 24 1.65 5.32 -0.57
N TYR A 25 0.53 5.81 -0.06
CA TYR A 25 -0.66 5.02 0.16
C TYR A 25 -1.66 5.25 -0.97
N GLN A 26 -2.09 4.17 -1.63
CA GLN A 26 -2.85 4.26 -2.87
C GLN A 26 -4.04 3.29 -2.87
N PRO A 27 -5.27 3.78 -2.60
CA PRO A 27 -6.48 3.04 -2.89
C PRO A 27 -6.62 2.84 -4.40
N VAL A 28 -6.74 1.58 -4.84
CA VAL A 28 -6.82 1.21 -6.25
C VAL A 28 -7.89 0.16 -6.50
N SER A 29 -8.45 0.15 -7.71
CA SER A 29 -9.37 -0.90 -8.13
C SER A 29 -8.65 -2.21 -8.41
N ALA A 30 -9.38 -3.32 -8.41
CA ALA A 30 -8.85 -4.65 -8.79
C ALA A 30 -8.23 -4.68 -10.19
N ALA A 31 -8.71 -3.82 -11.10
CA ALA A 31 -8.21 -3.74 -12.47
C ALA A 31 -6.94 -2.88 -12.64
N TYR A 32 -6.51 -2.14 -11.61
CA TYR A 32 -5.47 -1.11 -11.72
C TYR A 32 -4.17 -1.61 -12.33
N PHE A 33 -3.57 -2.65 -11.75
CA PHE A 33 -2.26 -3.19 -12.18
C PHE A 33 -2.28 -3.60 -13.66
N ARG A 34 -3.37 -4.23 -14.11
CA ARG A 34 -3.56 -4.59 -15.51
C ARG A 34 -3.78 -3.37 -16.40
N ALA A 35 -4.54 -2.38 -15.94
CA ALA A 35 -4.89 -1.20 -16.73
C ALA A 35 -3.66 -0.33 -17.06
N ILE A 36 -2.66 -0.29 -16.17
CA ILE A 36 -1.44 0.49 -16.37
C ILE A 36 -0.22 -0.36 -16.73
N ASP A 37 -0.42 -1.65 -17.03
CA ASP A 37 0.63 -2.62 -17.31
C ASP A 37 1.75 -2.63 -16.26
N LEU A 38 1.37 -2.58 -14.97
CA LEU A 38 2.28 -2.69 -13.83
C LEU A 38 2.35 -4.15 -13.37
N PRO A 39 3.46 -4.87 -13.64
CA PRO A 39 3.56 -6.29 -13.33
C PRO A 39 3.64 -6.54 -11.82
N LEU A 40 3.03 -7.63 -11.37
CA LEU A 40 3.29 -8.20 -10.05
C LEU A 40 4.43 -9.23 -10.16
N VAL A 41 5.46 -9.04 -9.34
CA VAL A 41 6.64 -9.93 -9.29
C VAL A 41 6.45 -11.10 -8.34
N ALA A 42 5.48 -11.02 -7.42
CA ALA A 42 5.08 -12.10 -6.53
C ALA A 42 3.62 -11.95 -6.09
N GLY A 43 3.00 -13.07 -5.71
CA GLY A 43 1.64 -13.10 -5.17
C GLY A 43 0.55 -12.88 -6.22
N ARG A 44 -0.51 -12.17 -5.83
CA ARG A 44 -1.70 -11.94 -6.66
C ARG A 44 -2.12 -10.46 -6.68
N ALA A 45 -2.88 -10.10 -7.70
CA ALA A 45 -3.61 -8.84 -7.74
C ALA A 45 -4.82 -8.88 -6.79
N PHE A 46 -5.39 -7.71 -6.52
CA PHE A 46 -6.69 -7.65 -5.86
C PHE A 46 -7.77 -8.27 -6.74
N ASP A 47 -8.74 -8.91 -6.12
CA ASP A 47 -9.89 -9.52 -6.79
C ASP A 47 -11.17 -9.39 -5.95
N ASP A 48 -12.26 -9.97 -6.45
CA ASP A 48 -13.61 -9.84 -5.86
C ASP A 48 -13.71 -10.39 -4.43
N ARG A 49 -12.69 -11.10 -3.93
CA ARG A 49 -12.64 -11.59 -2.55
C ARG A 49 -12.14 -10.53 -1.57
N ASP A 50 -11.47 -9.48 -2.04
CA ASP A 50 -10.89 -8.40 -1.22
C ASP A 50 -11.94 -7.33 -0.90
N THR A 51 -13.05 -7.76 -0.30
CA THR A 51 -14.17 -6.89 0.08
C THR A 51 -13.88 -6.13 1.37
N GLY A 52 -14.68 -5.10 1.66
CA GLY A 52 -14.58 -4.33 2.91
C GLY A 52 -14.83 -5.13 4.19
N THR A 53 -15.41 -6.33 4.10
CA THR A 53 -15.63 -7.25 5.24
C THR A 53 -14.60 -8.38 5.30
N ALA A 54 -13.76 -8.52 4.27
CA ALA A 54 -12.67 -9.48 4.26
C ALA A 54 -11.50 -9.00 5.13
N THR A 55 -10.53 -9.88 5.36
CA THR A 55 -9.26 -9.50 5.99
C THR A 55 -8.63 -8.34 5.21
N PRO A 56 -8.19 -7.25 5.87
CA PRO A 56 -7.51 -6.17 5.18
C PRO A 56 -6.23 -6.65 4.51
N VAL A 57 -6.08 -6.32 3.22
CA VAL A 57 -4.91 -6.71 2.42
C VAL A 57 -4.25 -5.49 1.79
N CYS A 58 -3.00 -5.65 1.38
CA CYS A 58 -2.27 -4.69 0.58
C CYS A 58 -1.34 -5.37 -0.43
N ILE A 59 -0.91 -4.59 -1.42
CA ILE A 59 0.19 -4.91 -2.33
C ILE A 59 1.27 -3.86 -2.09
N VAL A 60 2.52 -4.28 -1.98
CA VAL A 60 3.66 -3.36 -1.81
C VAL A 60 4.56 -3.41 -3.04
N ASN A 61 5.43 -2.44 -3.25
CA ASN A 61 6.40 -2.50 -4.36
C ASN A 61 7.75 -3.14 -3.95
N GLU A 62 8.60 -3.44 -4.93
CA GLU A 62 9.94 -3.99 -4.70
C GLU A 62 10.80 -3.13 -3.75
N ALA A 63 10.67 -1.80 -3.81
CA ALA A 63 11.39 -0.90 -2.90
C ALA A 63 10.97 -1.09 -1.43
N PHE A 64 9.66 -1.28 -1.17
CA PHE A 64 9.17 -1.62 0.17
C PHE A 64 9.85 -2.89 0.70
N VAL A 65 9.84 -3.95 -0.11
CA VAL A 65 10.40 -5.26 0.27
C VAL A 65 11.89 -5.13 0.55
N ARG A 66 12.64 -4.48 -0.34
CA ARG A 66 14.09 -4.31 -0.22
C ARG A 66 14.49 -3.51 1.02
N ARG A 67 13.74 -2.45 1.35
CA ARG A 67 14.07 -1.54 2.46
C ARG A 67 13.60 -2.06 3.82
N HIS A 68 12.44 -2.73 3.89
CA HIS A 68 11.77 -3.00 5.17
C HIS A 68 11.66 -4.48 5.54
N LEU A 69 11.68 -5.40 4.57
CA LEU A 69 11.55 -6.82 4.87
C LEU A 69 12.88 -7.54 5.06
N GLN A 70 14.02 -6.94 4.67
CA GLN A 70 15.37 -7.45 4.96
C GLN A 70 15.58 -8.93 4.59
N GLY A 71 14.99 -9.38 3.47
CA GLY A 71 15.05 -10.77 3.00
C GLY A 71 13.98 -11.71 3.56
N ARG A 72 13.10 -11.22 4.46
CA ARG A 72 11.91 -11.97 4.89
C ARG A 72 10.91 -12.13 3.74
N PRO A 73 10.11 -13.22 3.71
CA PRO A 73 9.04 -13.38 2.73
C PRO A 73 8.07 -12.20 2.74
N ALA A 74 7.79 -11.65 1.55
CA ALA A 74 6.85 -10.54 1.43
C ALA A 74 5.40 -10.98 1.52
N ILE A 75 5.04 -12.06 0.83
CA ILE A 75 3.66 -12.56 0.85
C ILE A 75 3.35 -13.13 2.25
N GLY A 76 2.23 -12.70 2.82
CA GLY A 76 1.82 -13.03 4.19
C GLY A 76 2.46 -12.14 5.27
N ALA A 77 3.36 -11.22 4.91
CA ALA A 77 3.85 -10.21 5.84
C ALA A 77 2.68 -9.31 6.28
N ARG A 78 2.69 -8.89 7.55
CA ARG A 78 1.64 -8.03 8.11
C ARG A 78 2.20 -6.64 8.34
N VAL A 79 1.51 -5.63 7.82
CA VAL A 79 1.91 -4.22 7.89
C VAL A 79 0.81 -3.45 8.60
N ALA A 80 1.13 -2.80 9.71
CA ALA A 80 0.22 -1.91 10.43
C ALA A 80 0.32 -0.52 9.81
N VAL A 81 -0.77 0.00 9.24
CA VAL A 81 -0.80 1.26 8.47
C VAL A 81 -1.75 2.25 9.12
N ARG A 82 -1.38 3.54 9.19
CA ARG A 82 -2.21 4.61 9.75
C ARG A 82 -1.96 5.96 9.03
N PRO A 83 -2.99 6.81 8.86
CA PRO A 83 -2.81 8.12 8.24
C PRO A 83 -1.97 9.05 9.12
N GLU A 84 -2.21 9.05 10.43
CA GLU A 84 -1.51 9.90 11.40
C GLU A 84 -0.88 9.07 12.53
N PRO A 85 0.23 9.51 13.16
CA PRO A 85 0.94 8.72 14.16
C PRO A 85 0.10 8.34 15.39
N ALA A 86 -0.85 9.21 15.74
CA ALA A 86 -1.75 9.06 16.88
C ALA A 86 -3.00 8.22 16.56
N GLU A 87 -3.27 7.94 15.29
CA GLU A 87 -4.44 7.16 14.89
C GLU A 87 -4.23 5.65 15.02
N PRO A 88 -5.32 4.88 15.23
CA PRO A 88 -5.25 3.43 15.26
C PRO A 88 -4.79 2.89 13.91
N ALA A 89 -3.90 1.91 13.92
CA ALA A 89 -3.46 1.27 12.70
C ALA A 89 -4.45 0.19 12.22
N VAL A 90 -4.61 0.12 10.91
CA VAL A 90 -5.20 -1.03 10.22
C VAL A 90 -4.07 -1.98 9.85
N VAL A 91 -4.13 -3.22 10.36
CA VAL A 91 -3.17 -4.26 10.00
C VAL A 91 -3.60 -4.91 8.69
N ARG A 92 -2.75 -4.82 7.68
CA ARG A 92 -2.97 -5.37 6.34
C ARG A 92 -1.98 -6.51 6.05
N GLU A 93 -2.47 -7.58 5.44
CA GLU A 93 -1.63 -8.66 4.93
C GLU A 93 -1.15 -8.35 3.50
N VAL A 94 0.14 -8.54 3.25
CA VAL A 94 0.72 -8.37 1.92
C VAL A 94 0.37 -9.59 1.05
N VAL A 95 -0.46 -9.37 0.02
CA VAL A 95 -0.90 -10.43 -0.91
C VAL A 95 -0.22 -10.40 -2.27
N GLY A 96 0.55 -9.34 -2.56
CA GLY A 96 1.30 -9.20 -3.79
C GLY A 96 2.46 -8.22 -3.67
N VAL A 97 3.40 -8.34 -4.60
CA VAL A 97 4.52 -7.41 -4.75
C VAL A 97 4.50 -6.86 -6.17
N ALA A 98 4.36 -5.55 -6.33
CA ALA A 98 4.42 -4.85 -7.60
C ALA A 98 5.86 -4.51 -7.99
N ARG A 99 6.13 -4.51 -9.30
CA ARG A 99 7.42 -4.06 -9.83
C ARG A 99 7.69 -2.60 -9.45
N GLN A 100 8.95 -2.26 -9.20
CA GLN A 100 9.34 -0.86 -9.05
C GLN A 100 9.18 -0.13 -10.38
N VAL A 101 8.41 0.96 -10.35
CA VAL A 101 8.34 1.92 -11.45
C VAL A 101 8.75 3.29 -10.95
N LYS A 102 9.45 4.04 -11.80
CA LYS A 102 9.70 5.45 -11.52
C LYS A 102 8.44 6.22 -11.87
N GLY A 103 7.86 6.92 -10.90
CA GLY A 103 6.72 7.79 -11.11
C GLY A 103 7.08 9.05 -11.90
N ARG A 104 8.36 9.45 -11.90
CA ARG A 104 8.88 10.57 -12.69
C ARG A 104 10.31 10.33 -13.19
N PRO A 105 10.70 10.92 -14.34
CA PRO A 105 12.07 10.79 -14.85
C PRO A 105 13.16 11.29 -13.88
N ASP A 106 12.83 12.29 -13.05
CA ASP A 106 13.72 12.92 -12.08
C ASP A 106 13.68 12.25 -10.68
N GLU A 107 12.92 11.18 -10.50
CA GLU A 107 12.86 10.42 -9.25
C GLU A 107 14.23 9.81 -8.94
N ARG A 108 14.88 10.37 -7.90
CA ARG A 108 16.24 10.00 -7.47
C ARG A 108 16.28 8.80 -6.54
N GLU A 109 15.20 8.57 -5.81
CA GLU A 109 15.06 7.45 -4.88
C GLU A 109 13.78 6.70 -5.17
N ASP A 110 13.87 5.37 -5.19
CA ASP A 110 12.69 4.52 -5.35
C ASP A 110 11.67 4.80 -4.23
N VAL A 111 10.51 5.35 -4.61
CA VAL A 111 9.42 5.59 -3.66
C VAL A 111 8.89 4.26 -3.15
N VAL A 112 8.67 4.17 -1.84
CA VAL A 112 8.01 3.04 -1.20
C VAL A 112 6.50 3.20 -1.35
N GLN A 113 5.83 2.21 -1.95
CA GLN A 113 4.40 2.27 -2.25
C GLN A 113 3.63 1.13 -1.59
N LEU A 114 2.44 1.44 -1.11
CA LEU A 114 1.47 0.52 -0.53
C LEU A 114 0.12 0.76 -1.20
N TYR A 115 -0.29 -0.20 -2.03
CA TYR A 115 -1.59 -0.23 -2.68
C TYR A 115 -2.59 -0.97 -1.80
N VAL A 116 -3.82 -0.48 -1.76
CA VAL A 116 -4.94 -1.13 -1.04
C VAL A 116 -6.14 -1.25 -1.97
N PRO A 117 -6.98 -2.29 -1.82
CA PRO A 117 -8.18 -2.39 -2.64
C PRO A 117 -9.16 -1.30 -2.20
N SER A 118 -9.68 -0.52 -3.15
CA SER A 118 -10.64 0.55 -2.88
C SER A 118 -11.92 0.07 -2.21
N ALA A 119 -12.25 -1.22 -2.32
CA ALA A 119 -13.38 -1.84 -1.60
C ALA A 119 -13.16 -1.95 -0.08
N GLN A 120 -11.90 -1.90 0.38
CA GLN A 120 -11.52 -1.88 1.81
C GLN A 120 -11.13 -0.48 2.30
N ASP A 121 -11.20 0.49 1.40
CA ASP A 121 -10.84 1.87 1.69
C ASP A 121 -11.79 2.80 0.92
N PRO A 122 -13.07 2.84 1.33
CA PRO A 122 -14.03 3.74 0.73
C PRO A 122 -13.56 5.18 1.04
N VAL A 123 -12.88 5.79 0.07
CA VAL A 123 -12.49 7.21 0.09
C VAL A 123 -13.68 8.07 0.50
N ASP A 124 -13.50 8.89 1.53
CA ASP A 124 -14.53 9.82 2.03
C ASP A 124 -14.89 10.95 1.05
N ASP A 125 -14.18 11.11 -0.09
CA ASP A 125 -14.44 12.18 -1.06
C ASP A 125 -14.59 11.68 -2.51
N ILE A 126 -15.85 11.47 -2.94
CA ILE A 126 -16.22 11.51 -4.35
C ILE A 126 -16.62 12.94 -4.69
N TYR A 127 -15.73 13.71 -5.33
CA TYR A 127 -16.13 14.96 -5.96
C TYR A 127 -16.75 14.69 -7.34
N LEU A 128 -18.08 14.75 -7.42
CA LEU A 128 -18.81 14.81 -8.70
C LEU A 128 -19.00 16.28 -9.10
N MET A 129 -18.32 16.72 -10.15
CA MET A 129 -18.59 18.02 -10.75
C MET A 129 -19.76 17.90 -11.74
N VAL A 130 -20.95 18.38 -11.33
CA VAL A 130 -22.10 18.54 -12.23
C VAL A 130 -22.10 19.99 -12.73
N ARG A 131 -22.10 20.19 -14.06
CA ARG A 131 -22.40 21.48 -14.66
C ARG A 131 -23.89 21.53 -15.03
N PRO A 132 -24.63 22.59 -14.65
CA PRO A 132 -25.97 22.85 -15.16
C PRO A 132 -25.98 23.19 -16.65
#